data_AF-A0A182PEX1-F1
#
_entry.id   AF-A0A182PEX1-F1
#
_cell.length_a   1.000
_cell.length_b   1.000
_cell.length_c   1.000
_cell.angle_alpha   90.00
_cell.angle_beta   90.00
_cell.angle_gamma   90.00
#
_symmetry.space_group_name_H-M   'P 1'
#
loop_
_entity.id
_entity.type
_entity.pdbx_description
1 polymer ?
#
loop_
_entity_poly.entity_id
_entity_poly.type
_entity_poly.pdbx_seq_one_letter_code
_entity_poly.pdbx_strand_id
1 'polypeptide(L)'
;MMVKCEPISENADLFNSLVATGDDDPQPPQQELRFLCLYKLKVAEDTVALLEAQQIDVECLRKMRIEDVDTLFQGKPLGSKILFREAFLEWREEIGLPCLSIKEIAANRKRCNESLETLFSQHRTLPPLPTPTQSQFDECLQPQVQLLGEREVNTQRDAASVSYRSFQWPMTPGTLKDILSGSPIGQSILGMGCLGTLGKSLQYQLTAIIIDYHMAFETKITTPQLENYAYCITTLLPHENALTYHIPRGPNRRNPGGSLYSRYINQKISKKALAIGNSIAPP
;
A
#
# COMPACT_ATOMS: atom_id res chain seq x y z
N MET A 1 -38.34 -13.81 51.75
CA MET A 1 -38.65 -13.36 50.37
C MET A 1 -37.63 -14.00 49.46
N MET A 2 -38.04 -14.96 48.63
CA MET A 2 -37.17 -15.58 47.62
C MET A 2 -37.20 -14.70 46.36
N VAL A 3 -36.06 -14.14 45.99
CA VAL A 3 -35.85 -13.44 44.73
C VAL A 3 -35.61 -14.51 43.66
N LYS A 4 -36.58 -14.71 42.77
CA LYS A 4 -36.39 -15.49 41.54
C LYS A 4 -35.59 -14.62 40.57
N CYS A 5 -34.34 -14.99 40.30
CA CYS A 5 -33.60 -14.49 39.15
C CYS A 5 -34.11 -15.24 37.91
N GLU A 6 -34.68 -14.53 36.95
CA GLU A 6 -34.94 -15.05 35.61
C GLU A 6 -33.63 -15.10 34.81
N PRO A 7 -33.37 -16.17 34.03
CA PRO A 7 -32.20 -16.22 33.18
C PRO A 7 -32.43 -15.39 31.90
N ILE A 8 -31.38 -14.68 31.51
CA ILE A 8 -31.25 -13.85 30.30
C ILE A 8 -31.55 -14.71 29.06
N SER A 9 -32.78 -14.62 28.55
CA SER A 9 -33.28 -15.38 27.39
C SER A 9 -32.86 -14.77 26.04
N GLU A 10 -32.48 -13.49 26.03
CA GLU A 10 -32.25 -12.72 24.79
C GLU A 10 -31.01 -13.17 24.00
N ASN A 11 -30.02 -13.78 24.67
CA ASN A 11 -28.81 -14.28 24.02
C ASN A 11 -29.03 -15.57 23.21
N ALA A 12 -30.01 -16.39 23.59
CA ALA A 12 -30.30 -17.64 22.90
C ALA A 12 -31.02 -17.38 21.57
N ASP A 13 -31.91 -16.39 21.53
CA ASP A 13 -32.70 -16.06 20.34
C ASP A 13 -31.83 -15.47 19.22
N LEU A 14 -30.79 -14.70 19.57
CA LEU A 14 -29.86 -14.14 18.59
C LEU A 14 -28.94 -15.21 17.99
N PHE A 15 -28.47 -16.14 18.83
CA PHE A 15 -27.65 -17.27 18.37
C PHE A 15 -28.46 -18.26 17.53
N ASN A 16 -29.74 -18.48 17.88
CA ASN A 16 -30.65 -19.31 17.10
C ASN A 16 -30.98 -18.69 15.73
N SER A 17 -31.06 -17.35 15.64
CA SER A 17 -31.18 -16.64 14.35
C SER A 17 -29.92 -16.82 13.47
N LEU A 18 -28.74 -16.88 14.10
CA LEU A 18 -27.44 -17.06 13.46
C LEU A 18 -27.25 -18.45 12.82
N VAL A 19 -27.88 -19.49 13.39
CA VAL A 19 -27.74 -20.89 12.92
C VAL A 19 -28.89 -21.29 11.98
N ALA A 20 -30.03 -20.58 12.01
CA ALA A 20 -31.21 -20.89 11.19
C ALA A 20 -31.12 -20.36 9.74
N THR A 21 -30.16 -19.50 9.41
CA THR A 21 -29.96 -18.96 8.05
C THR A 21 -28.89 -19.75 7.30
N GLY A 22 -29.23 -20.99 6.96
CA GLY A 22 -28.55 -21.72 5.90
C GLY A 22 -29.18 -21.37 4.56
N ASP A 23 -28.73 -20.27 3.94
CA ASP A 23 -28.77 -20.04 2.48
C ASP A 23 -28.07 -18.70 2.16
N ASP A 24 -27.50 -18.61 0.96
CA ASP A 24 -26.67 -17.55 0.37
C ASP A 24 -27.31 -16.13 0.29
N ASP A 25 -27.88 -15.61 1.38
CA ASP A 25 -28.36 -14.22 1.47
C ASP A 25 -27.34 -13.33 2.21
N PRO A 26 -26.90 -12.19 1.64
CA PRO A 26 -26.00 -11.27 2.32
C PRO A 26 -26.69 -10.73 3.57
N GLN A 27 -26.16 -11.06 4.75
CA GLN A 27 -26.65 -10.53 6.02
C GLN A 27 -26.74 -9.01 5.95
N PRO A 28 -27.79 -8.37 6.50
CA PRO A 28 -27.92 -6.93 6.45
C PRO A 28 -26.69 -6.29 7.12
N PRO A 29 -26.07 -5.26 6.51
CA PRO A 29 -24.80 -4.68 6.97
C PRO A 29 -24.83 -4.19 8.43
N GLN A 30 -26.02 -3.90 8.96
CA GLN A 30 -26.24 -3.56 10.37
C GLN A 30 -25.99 -4.75 11.32
N GLN A 31 -26.34 -5.99 10.93
CA GLN A 31 -26.08 -7.17 11.75
C GLN A 31 -24.57 -7.48 11.85
N GLU A 32 -23.83 -7.29 10.75
CA GLU A 32 -22.37 -7.48 10.74
C GLU A 32 -21.67 -6.46 11.64
N LEU A 33 -22.10 -5.19 11.59
CA LEU A 33 -21.59 -4.14 12.47
C LEU A 33 -21.86 -4.46 13.94
N ARG A 34 -23.09 -4.82 14.29
CA ARG A 34 -23.46 -5.18 15.67
C ARG A 34 -22.64 -6.36 16.17
N PHE A 35 -22.48 -7.39 15.35
CA PHE A 35 -21.68 -8.56 15.69
C PHE A 35 -20.22 -8.16 15.99
N LEU A 36 -19.61 -7.37 15.10
CA LEU A 36 -18.26 -6.87 15.29
C LEU A 36 -18.14 -6.04 16.57
N CYS A 37 -19.06 -5.10 16.80
CA CYS A 37 -18.96 -4.19 17.92
C CYS A 37 -19.22 -4.85 19.27
N LEU A 38 -20.27 -5.65 19.39
CA LEU A 38 -20.67 -6.24 20.68
C LEU A 38 -19.80 -7.43 21.09
N TYR A 39 -19.42 -8.28 20.13
CA TYR A 39 -18.73 -9.54 20.45
C TYR A 39 -17.22 -9.44 20.28
N LYS A 40 -16.75 -8.78 19.21
CA LYS A 40 -15.34 -8.66 18.88
C LYS A 40 -14.69 -7.49 19.61
N LEU A 41 -15.23 -6.28 19.41
CA LEU A 41 -14.72 -5.05 20.06
C LEU A 41 -15.17 -4.91 21.51
N LYS A 42 -16.23 -5.63 21.93
CA LYS A 42 -16.82 -5.56 23.27
C LYS A 42 -17.16 -4.13 23.71
N VAL A 43 -17.63 -3.31 22.76
CA VAL A 43 -18.02 -1.93 23.05
C VAL A 43 -19.45 -1.88 23.57
N ALA A 44 -19.77 -0.84 24.34
CA ALA A 44 -21.11 -0.64 24.90
C ALA A 44 -22.16 -0.44 23.80
N GLU A 45 -23.40 -0.84 24.06
CA GLU A 45 -24.52 -0.72 23.13
C GLU A 45 -24.77 0.73 22.67
N ASP A 46 -24.59 1.70 23.57
CA ASP A 46 -24.63 3.13 23.24
C ASP A 46 -23.64 3.54 22.14
N THR A 47 -22.48 2.87 22.10
CA THR A 47 -21.46 3.12 21.06
C THR A 47 -21.88 2.53 19.73
N VAL A 48 -22.51 1.35 19.76
CA VAL A 48 -23.09 0.72 18.56
C VAL A 48 -24.19 1.60 17.97
N ALA A 49 -25.11 2.07 18.80
CA ALA A 49 -26.18 2.98 18.39
C ALA A 49 -25.63 4.29 17.82
N LEU A 50 -24.52 4.80 18.36
CA LEU A 50 -23.83 5.98 17.84
C LEU A 50 -23.26 5.74 16.44
N LEU A 51 -22.63 4.59 16.20
CA LEU A 51 -22.09 4.21 14.88
C LEU A 51 -23.23 4.06 13.86
N GLU A 52 -24.31 3.39 14.24
CA GLU A 52 -25.50 3.21 13.39
C GLU A 52 -26.15 4.55 13.03
N ALA A 53 -26.29 5.45 14.02
CA ALA A 53 -26.86 6.79 13.81
C ALA A 53 -26.03 7.64 12.84
N GLN A 54 -24.71 7.41 12.77
CA GLN A 54 -23.82 8.08 11.83
C GLN A 54 -23.63 7.30 10.52
N GLN A 55 -24.40 6.23 10.29
CA GLN A 55 -24.29 5.35 9.11
C GLN A 55 -22.88 4.80 8.91
N ILE A 56 -22.17 4.50 10.01
CA ILE A 56 -20.84 3.90 9.96
C ILE A 56 -21.01 2.39 9.90
N ASP A 57 -20.66 1.80 8.76
CA ASP A 57 -20.58 0.35 8.57
C ASP A 57 -19.17 -0.21 8.82
N VAL A 58 -18.99 -1.52 8.64
CA VAL A 58 -17.70 -2.20 8.83
C VAL A 58 -16.65 -1.68 7.82
N GLU A 59 -17.04 -1.29 6.61
CA GLU A 59 -16.11 -0.74 5.62
C GLU A 59 -15.62 0.66 6.02
N CYS A 60 -16.52 1.50 6.55
CA CYS A 60 -16.18 2.77 7.15
C CYS A 60 -15.21 2.58 8.32
N LEU A 61 -15.44 1.61 9.22
CA LEU A 61 -14.50 1.29 10.29
C LEU A 61 -13.12 0.88 9.76
N ARG A 62 -13.05 0.15 8.64
CA ARG A 62 -11.78 -0.19 7.98
C ARG A 62 -11.05 1.02 7.37
N LYS A 63 -11.74 2.14 7.19
CA LYS A 63 -11.18 3.39 6.63
C LYS A 63 -11.07 4.50 7.69
N MET A 64 -11.59 4.27 8.89
CA MET A 64 -11.70 5.28 9.93
C MET A 64 -10.32 5.64 10.48
N ARG A 65 -10.03 6.93 10.58
CA ARG A 65 -8.80 7.46 11.18
C ARG A 65 -9.03 7.84 12.63
N ILE A 66 -7.94 8.06 13.37
CA ILE A 66 -8.00 8.43 14.79
C ILE A 66 -8.72 9.77 14.99
N GLU A 67 -8.54 10.69 14.05
CA GLU A 67 -9.19 12.00 14.01
C GLU A 67 -10.71 11.88 13.75
N ASP A 68 -11.14 10.85 13.01
CA ASP A 68 -12.55 10.58 12.80
C ASP A 68 -13.19 10.04 14.10
N VAL A 69 -12.46 9.25 14.89
CA VAL A 69 -12.88 8.83 16.25
C VAL A 69 -12.97 10.03 17.19
N ASP A 70 -12.03 10.97 17.11
CA ASP A 70 -12.10 12.22 17.88
C ASP A 70 -13.39 13.00 17.61
N THR A 71 -13.81 13.01 16.35
CA THR A 71 -15.02 13.68 15.88
C THR A 71 -16.29 12.92 16.30
N LEU A 72 -16.30 11.59 16.14
CA LEU A 72 -17.45 10.73 16.49
C LEU A 72 -17.86 10.89 17.97
N PHE A 73 -16.88 11.04 18.85
CA PHE A 73 -17.11 11.18 20.30
C PHE A 73 -17.07 12.65 20.77
N GLN A 74 -17.17 13.62 19.88
CA GLN A 74 -17.21 15.03 20.26
C GLN A 74 -18.43 15.30 21.15
N GLY A 75 -18.20 15.85 22.35
CA GLY A 75 -19.25 16.11 23.33
C GLY A 75 -19.74 14.88 24.12
N LYS A 76 -19.12 13.71 23.93
CA LYS A 76 -19.37 12.50 24.73
C LYS A 76 -18.39 12.38 25.89
N PRO A 77 -18.70 11.57 26.92
CA PRO A 77 -17.76 11.29 28.00
C PRO A 77 -16.43 10.73 27.47
N LEU A 78 -15.32 11.24 28.01
CA LEU A 78 -13.97 10.84 27.58
C LEU A 78 -13.73 9.33 27.76
N GLY A 79 -14.30 8.71 28.80
CA GLY A 79 -14.14 7.27 29.06
C GLY A 79 -14.64 6.40 27.90
N SER A 80 -15.83 6.67 27.35
CA SER A 80 -16.39 5.92 26.22
C SER A 80 -15.49 6.01 24.98
N LYS A 81 -14.91 7.20 24.74
CA LYS A 81 -13.96 7.42 23.65
C LYS A 81 -12.67 6.63 23.83
N ILE A 82 -12.13 6.57 25.05
CA ILE A 82 -10.90 5.81 25.35
C ILE A 82 -11.13 4.32 25.10
N LEU A 83 -12.20 3.76 25.67
CA LEU A 83 -12.54 2.34 25.52
C LEU A 83 -12.76 1.95 24.06
N PHE A 84 -13.54 2.75 23.32
CA PHE A 84 -13.74 2.50 21.90
C PHE A 84 -12.42 2.60 21.12
N ARG A 85 -11.61 3.64 21.38
CA ARG A 85 -10.32 3.82 20.68
C ARG A 85 -9.38 2.65 20.91
N GLU A 86 -9.27 2.17 22.15
CA GLU A 86 -8.40 1.04 22.49
C GLU A 86 -8.83 -0.23 21.76
N ALA A 87 -10.11 -0.63 21.89
CA ALA A 87 -10.66 -1.80 21.20
C ALA A 87 -10.55 -1.67 19.67
N PHE A 88 -10.81 -0.48 19.14
CA PHE A 88 -10.68 -0.20 17.71
C PHE A 88 -9.24 -0.38 17.23
N LEU A 89 -8.25 0.15 17.95
CA LEU A 89 -6.83 0.02 17.59
C LEU A 89 -6.38 -1.44 17.62
N GLU A 90 -6.78 -2.21 18.62
CA GLU A 90 -6.46 -3.64 18.72
C GLU A 90 -7.06 -4.42 17.54
N TRP A 91 -8.35 -4.20 17.23
CA TRP A 91 -8.99 -4.83 16.08
C TRP A 91 -8.33 -4.44 14.76
N ARG A 92 -7.92 -3.18 14.61
CA ARG A 92 -7.19 -2.68 13.42
C ARG A 92 -5.85 -3.39 13.24
N GLU A 93 -5.15 -3.66 14.34
CA GLU A 93 -3.92 -4.45 14.32
C GLU A 93 -4.19 -5.92 13.95
N GLU A 94 -5.23 -6.54 14.53
CA GLU A 94 -5.62 -7.93 14.22
C GLU A 94 -5.90 -8.14 12.72
N ILE A 95 -6.62 -7.21 12.09
CA ILE A 95 -6.97 -7.31 10.66
C ILE A 95 -5.82 -6.84 9.75
N GLY A 96 -4.66 -6.50 10.31
CA GLY A 96 -3.47 -6.09 9.57
C GLY A 96 -3.52 -4.67 9.00
N LEU A 97 -4.45 -3.84 9.48
CA LEU A 97 -4.68 -2.46 9.05
C LEU A 97 -4.44 -1.47 10.20
N PRO A 98 -3.20 -1.31 10.70
CA PRO A 98 -2.94 -0.41 11.81
C PRO A 98 -3.33 1.04 11.48
N CYS A 99 -4.02 1.70 12.41
CA CYS A 99 -4.29 3.14 12.31
C CYS A 99 -3.13 3.93 12.89
N LEU A 100 -2.54 4.81 12.09
CA LEU A 100 -1.52 5.75 12.53
C LEU A 100 -2.09 7.16 12.57
N SER A 101 -1.66 7.97 13.53
CA SER A 101 -2.02 9.38 13.53
C SER A 101 -1.25 10.14 12.46
N ILE A 102 -1.90 11.17 11.88
CA ILE A 102 -1.24 12.12 10.97
C ILE A 102 0.03 12.72 11.61
N LYS A 103 0.02 12.95 12.94
CA LYS A 103 1.15 13.53 13.66
C LYS A 103 2.36 12.59 13.73
N GLU A 104 2.12 11.30 13.93
CA GLU A 104 3.17 10.28 14.02
C GLU A 104 3.86 10.09 12.66
N ILE A 105 3.09 10.11 11.58
CA ILE A 105 3.64 10.00 10.23
C ILE A 105 4.37 11.28 9.83
N ALA A 106 3.90 12.47 10.21
CA ALA A 106 4.63 13.72 9.96
C ALA A 106 6.01 13.74 10.64
N ALA A 107 6.13 13.16 11.84
CA ALA A 107 7.41 12.98 12.52
C ALA A 107 8.33 12.00 11.79
N ASN A 108 7.77 10.89 11.28
CA ASN A 108 8.51 9.94 10.45
C ASN A 108 8.88 10.50 9.08
N ARG A 109 8.06 11.39 8.50
CA ARG A 109 8.34 12.07 7.23
C ARG A 109 9.55 12.98 7.33
N LYS A 110 9.73 13.72 8.43
CA LYS A 110 10.95 14.52 8.65
C LYS A 110 12.21 13.65 8.64
N ARG A 111 12.14 12.44 9.20
CA ARG A 111 13.24 11.48 9.20
C ARG A 111 13.48 10.82 7.83
N CYS A 112 12.43 10.54 7.07
CA CYS A 112 12.51 9.81 5.81
C CYS A 112 12.77 10.71 4.59
N ASN A 113 12.33 11.98 4.62
CA ASN A 113 12.51 12.91 3.49
C ASN A 113 13.98 13.32 3.34
N GLU A 114 14.75 13.39 4.43
CA GLU A 114 16.22 13.58 4.35
C GLU A 114 16.91 12.42 3.62
N SER A 115 16.43 11.18 3.79
CA SER A 115 16.98 10.01 3.09
C SER A 115 16.59 9.98 1.60
N LEU A 116 15.35 10.39 1.28
CA LEU A 116 14.86 10.39 -0.09
C LEU A 116 15.48 11.53 -0.93
N GLU A 117 15.61 12.75 -0.38
CA GLU A 117 16.26 13.87 -1.08
C GLU A 117 17.76 13.60 -1.32
N THR A 118 18.41 12.84 -0.45
CA THR A 118 19.81 12.42 -0.66
C THR A 118 19.94 11.43 -1.83
N LEU A 119 18.92 10.58 -2.07
CA LEU A 119 18.88 9.68 -3.23
C LEU A 119 18.50 10.41 -4.53
N PHE A 120 17.68 11.46 -4.46
CA PHE A 120 17.32 12.28 -5.63
C PHE A 120 18.37 13.33 -6.00
N SER A 121 19.20 13.79 -5.05
CA SER A 121 20.25 14.78 -5.29
C SER A 121 21.51 14.21 -5.94
N GLN A 122 21.72 12.89 -5.91
CA GLN A 122 22.87 12.26 -6.61
C GLN A 122 22.67 12.08 -8.12
N HIS A 123 21.50 12.46 -8.67
CA HIS A 123 21.20 12.28 -10.11
C HIS A 123 20.88 13.57 -10.89
N ARG A 124 21.05 14.77 -10.32
CA ARG A 124 21.01 16.02 -11.08
C ARG A 124 21.93 17.09 -10.50
N THR A 125 23.17 17.12 -10.99
CA THR A 125 23.97 18.35 -11.06
C THR A 125 24.93 18.24 -12.26
N LEU A 126 24.41 18.54 -13.45
CA LEU A 126 25.25 19.13 -14.50
C LEU A 126 25.52 20.58 -14.06
N PRO A 127 26.78 21.04 -13.99
CA PRO A 127 27.07 22.42 -13.65
C PRO A 127 26.61 23.35 -14.80
N PRO A 128 26.07 24.54 -14.51
CA PRO A 128 25.73 25.50 -15.55
C PRO A 128 26.99 26.12 -16.14
N LEU A 129 27.04 26.12 -17.47
CA LEU A 129 28.02 26.77 -18.32
C LEU A 129 28.05 28.29 -18.04
N PRO A 130 29.22 28.92 -17.79
CA PRO A 130 29.33 30.37 -17.75
C PRO A 130 29.46 30.96 -19.16
N THR A 131 28.65 31.97 -19.46
CA THR A 131 28.76 32.84 -20.64
C THR A 131 30.02 33.71 -20.57
N PRO A 132 30.76 33.92 -21.68
CA PRO A 132 31.94 34.77 -21.68
C PRO A 132 31.65 36.20 -22.16
N THR A 133 32.30 37.18 -21.51
CA THR A 133 32.44 38.56 -21.99
C THR A 133 33.94 38.87 -22.18
N GLN A 134 34.30 39.23 -23.44
CA GLN A 134 35.46 40.00 -23.93
C GLN A 134 36.91 39.50 -23.69
N SER A 135 37.61 39.14 -24.79
CA SER A 135 38.79 39.82 -25.42
C SER A 135 40.15 39.40 -24.81
N GLN A 136 41.29 39.20 -25.49
CA GLN A 136 41.79 39.38 -26.86
C GLN A 136 43.22 38.77 -26.88
N PHE A 137 43.59 38.11 -27.98
CA PHE A 137 44.95 37.84 -28.54
C PHE A 137 46.00 36.88 -27.91
N ASP A 138 46.67 36.22 -28.88
CA ASP A 138 47.94 35.47 -28.93
C ASP A 138 48.10 34.15 -28.16
N GLU A 139 48.87 33.15 -28.59
CA GLU A 139 49.48 32.71 -29.85
C GLU A 139 50.16 31.36 -29.48
N CYS A 140 50.36 30.47 -30.46
CA CYS A 140 51.34 29.37 -30.47
C CYS A 140 51.07 28.00 -29.78
N LEU A 141 51.00 26.99 -30.68
CA LEU A 141 51.67 25.66 -30.65
C LEU A 141 50.95 24.43 -30.00
N GLN A 142 50.61 23.48 -30.87
CA GLN A 142 50.51 22.03 -30.63
C GLN A 142 51.91 21.39 -30.47
N PRO A 143 52.07 20.06 -30.24
CA PRO A 143 51.26 19.03 -29.56
C PRO A 143 52.10 18.18 -28.55
N GLN A 144 51.50 17.49 -27.58
CA GLN A 144 52.13 16.30 -26.97
C GLN A 144 51.15 15.17 -26.64
N VAL A 145 51.58 13.98 -27.07
CA VAL A 145 51.00 12.64 -26.89
C VAL A 145 51.49 12.06 -25.57
N GLN A 146 50.60 11.45 -24.76
CA GLN A 146 50.85 10.25 -23.92
C GLN A 146 49.53 9.85 -23.20
N LEU A 147 48.86 8.73 -23.53
CA LEU A 147 49.11 7.31 -23.19
C LEU A 147 48.64 6.90 -21.77
N LEU A 148 47.71 5.93 -21.75
CA LEU A 148 47.34 4.99 -20.68
C LEU A 148 46.36 5.42 -19.57
N GLY A 149 45.23 4.72 -19.49
CA GLY A 149 44.42 4.59 -18.27
C GLY A 149 42.90 4.48 -18.46
N GLU A 150 42.40 3.65 -19.38
CA GLU A 150 40.99 3.28 -19.38
C GLU A 150 40.68 2.51 -18.09
N ARG A 151 40.04 3.19 -17.14
CA ARG A 151 39.46 2.53 -15.96
C ARG A 151 38.01 2.24 -16.28
N GLU A 152 37.75 0.99 -16.62
CA GLU A 152 36.43 0.40 -16.76
C GLU A 152 35.54 0.78 -15.58
N VAL A 153 34.53 1.61 -15.83
CA VAL A 153 33.47 1.89 -14.86
C VAL A 153 32.45 0.76 -14.98
N ASN A 154 32.75 -0.31 -14.23
CA ASN A 154 31.83 -1.40 -13.91
C ASN A 154 30.48 -0.81 -13.47
N THR A 155 29.51 -0.82 -14.37
CA THR A 155 28.13 -0.37 -14.10
C THR A 155 27.30 -1.55 -13.58
N GLN A 156 27.77 -2.15 -12.49
CA GLN A 156 26.87 -2.84 -11.56
C GLN A 156 26.11 -1.76 -10.78
N ARG A 157 24.98 -1.33 -11.34
CA ARG A 157 23.93 -0.69 -10.53
C ARG A 157 23.29 -1.80 -9.71
N ASP A 158 23.73 -1.92 -8.47
CA ASP A 158 22.97 -2.59 -7.41
C ASP A 158 21.63 -1.86 -7.24
N ALA A 159 20.64 -2.24 -8.05
CA ALA A 159 19.26 -2.16 -7.62
C ALA A 159 19.19 -3.05 -6.39
N ALA A 160 19.06 -2.44 -5.20
CA ALA A 160 18.93 -3.15 -3.93
C ALA A 160 18.06 -4.39 -4.13
N SER A 161 18.71 -5.55 -4.21
CA SER A 161 18.05 -6.77 -4.65
C SER A 161 17.16 -7.19 -3.48
N VAL A 162 15.88 -6.85 -3.59
CA VAL A 162 14.89 -7.32 -2.63
C VAL A 162 14.90 -8.84 -2.75
N SER A 163 15.56 -9.50 -1.79
CA SER A 163 15.70 -10.94 -1.75
C SER A 163 14.36 -11.55 -1.34
N TYR A 164 13.55 -11.89 -2.33
CA TYR A 164 12.25 -12.52 -2.13
C TYR A 164 12.45 -13.94 -1.58
N ARG A 165 12.05 -14.19 -0.32
CA ARG A 165 12.40 -15.41 0.42
C ARG A 165 11.79 -16.70 -0.15
N SER A 166 10.67 -16.62 -0.87
CA SER A 166 10.05 -17.73 -1.62
C SER A 166 8.81 -17.23 -2.34
N PHE A 167 8.52 -17.74 -3.55
CA PHE A 167 7.24 -17.47 -4.22
C PHE A 167 6.10 -18.21 -3.53
N GLN A 168 5.03 -17.48 -3.21
CA GLN A 168 3.78 -18.05 -2.72
C GLN A 168 2.62 -17.61 -3.61
N TRP A 169 1.81 -18.57 -4.03
CA TRP A 169 0.60 -18.37 -4.81
C TRP A 169 -0.59 -19.13 -4.16
N PRO A 170 -1.76 -18.48 -3.96
CA PRO A 170 -2.02 -17.06 -4.17
C PRO A 170 -1.19 -16.17 -3.25
N MET A 171 -0.91 -14.93 -3.68
CA MET A 171 -0.31 -13.95 -2.78
C MET A 171 -1.32 -13.65 -1.67
N THR A 172 -0.84 -13.57 -0.44
CA THR A 172 -1.65 -13.14 0.71
C THR A 172 -1.37 -11.67 1.03
N PRO A 173 -2.31 -10.95 1.68
CA PRO A 173 -2.03 -9.61 2.21
C PRO A 173 -0.79 -9.59 3.14
N GLY A 174 -0.59 -10.64 3.94
CA GLY A 174 0.61 -10.79 4.77
C GLY A 174 1.90 -10.80 3.94
N THR A 175 1.94 -11.60 2.87
CA THR A 175 3.09 -11.65 1.95
C THR A 175 3.38 -10.28 1.33
N LEU A 176 2.34 -9.55 0.89
CA LEU A 176 2.53 -8.20 0.35
C LEU A 176 3.05 -7.22 1.42
N LYS A 177 2.56 -7.32 2.65
CA LYS A 177 3.05 -6.52 3.78
C LYS A 177 4.53 -6.80 4.05
N ASP A 178 4.94 -8.06 4.01
CA ASP A 178 6.35 -8.45 4.21
C ASP A 178 7.25 -7.90 3.08
N ILE A 179 6.80 -8.01 1.82
CA ILE A 179 7.52 -7.46 0.66
C ILE A 179 7.69 -5.94 0.80
N LEU A 180 6.63 -5.23 1.17
CA LEU A 180 6.68 -3.78 1.35
C LEU A 180 7.54 -3.38 2.55
N SER A 181 7.49 -4.13 3.65
CA SER A 181 8.30 -3.88 4.84
C SER A 181 9.80 -4.07 4.59
N GLY A 182 10.17 -4.85 3.57
CA GLY A 182 11.56 -5.11 3.18
C GLY A 182 12.27 -3.96 2.46
N SER A 183 11.59 -2.84 2.15
CA SER A 183 12.20 -1.69 1.48
C SER A 183 11.77 -0.35 2.08
N PRO A 184 12.62 0.70 2.10
CA PRO A 184 12.22 2.02 2.60
C PRO A 184 11.02 2.62 1.86
N ILE A 185 10.96 2.41 0.54
CA ILE A 185 9.82 2.87 -0.27
C ILE A 185 8.54 2.11 0.07
N GLY A 186 8.61 0.80 0.33
CA GLY A 186 7.45 0.01 0.73
C GLY A 186 6.96 0.37 2.15
N GLN A 187 7.87 0.64 3.08
CA GLN A 187 7.52 1.20 4.40
C GLN A 187 6.83 2.56 4.27
N SER A 188 7.32 3.42 3.37
CA SER A 188 6.65 4.70 3.07
C SER A 188 5.25 4.50 2.47
N ILE A 189 5.06 3.52 1.59
CA ILE A 189 3.76 3.16 1.03
C ILE A 189 2.79 2.71 2.13
N LEU A 190 3.21 1.80 3.01
CA LEU A 190 2.39 1.34 4.14
C LEU A 190 2.01 2.50 5.08
N GLY A 191 2.97 3.37 5.39
CA GLY A 191 2.73 4.55 6.22
C GLY A 191 1.77 5.54 5.58
N MET A 192 1.91 5.83 4.28
CA MET A 192 1.03 6.81 3.61
C MET A 192 -0.36 6.25 3.31
N GLY A 193 -0.47 4.95 3.02
CA GLY A 193 -1.74 4.33 2.63
C GLY A 193 -2.75 4.19 3.76
N CYS A 194 -2.33 4.33 5.02
CA CYS A 194 -3.26 4.39 6.15
C CYS A 194 -3.91 5.77 6.32
N LEU A 195 -3.37 6.82 5.69
CA LEU A 195 -3.91 8.19 5.77
C LEU A 195 -4.96 8.50 4.70
N GLY A 196 -4.96 7.72 3.62
CA GLY A 196 -5.79 7.95 2.45
C GLY A 196 -5.21 7.30 1.21
N THR A 197 -5.83 7.58 0.07
CA THR A 197 -5.37 7.09 -1.23
C THR A 197 -3.96 7.61 -1.51
N LEU A 198 -3.09 6.73 -2.00
CA LEU A 198 -1.72 7.05 -2.36
C LEU A 198 -1.69 8.01 -3.55
N GLY A 199 -0.71 8.92 -3.54
CA GLY A 199 -0.42 9.73 -4.71
C GLY A 199 0.09 8.87 -5.88
N LYS A 200 -0.13 9.33 -7.13
CA LYS A 200 0.24 8.61 -8.37
C LYS A 200 1.68 8.07 -8.36
N SER A 201 2.62 8.82 -7.80
CA SER A 201 4.02 8.39 -7.68
C SER A 201 4.18 7.13 -6.80
N LEU A 202 3.53 7.09 -5.64
CA LEU A 202 3.57 5.93 -4.74
C LEU A 202 2.75 4.76 -5.31
N GLN A 203 1.62 5.00 -5.97
CA GLN A 203 0.89 3.96 -6.68
C GLN A 203 1.74 3.31 -7.79
N TYR A 204 2.52 4.13 -8.51
CA TYR A 204 3.47 3.63 -9.51
C TYR A 204 4.57 2.78 -8.89
N GLN A 205 5.14 3.20 -7.76
CA GLN A 205 6.15 2.42 -7.03
C GLN A 205 5.59 1.13 -6.44
N LEU A 206 4.38 1.16 -5.87
CA LEU A 206 3.69 -0.05 -5.40
C LEU A 206 3.50 -1.06 -6.54
N THR A 207 3.01 -0.58 -7.68
CA THR A 207 2.83 -1.40 -8.88
C THR A 207 4.17 -1.97 -9.35
N ALA A 208 5.24 -1.18 -9.32
CA ALA A 208 6.59 -1.63 -9.67
C ALA A 208 7.05 -2.78 -8.77
N ILE A 209 6.98 -2.62 -7.45
CA ILE A 209 7.42 -3.61 -6.47
C ILE A 209 6.69 -4.94 -6.65
N ILE A 210 5.36 -4.90 -6.86
CA ILE A 210 4.54 -6.11 -7.02
C ILE A 210 4.88 -6.83 -8.32
N ILE A 211 5.04 -6.10 -9.42
CA ILE A 211 5.39 -6.70 -10.71
C ILE A 211 6.85 -7.20 -10.71
N ASP A 212 7.77 -6.51 -10.05
CA ASP A 212 9.15 -6.95 -9.87
C ASP A 212 9.18 -8.29 -9.11
N TYR A 213 8.40 -8.40 -8.02
CA TYR A 213 8.19 -9.65 -7.29
C TYR A 213 7.63 -10.76 -8.20
N HIS A 214 6.54 -10.49 -8.92
CA HIS A 214 5.94 -11.48 -9.82
C HIS A 214 6.94 -11.97 -10.87
N MET A 215 7.64 -11.04 -11.54
CA MET A 215 8.59 -11.35 -12.60
C MET A 215 9.86 -12.05 -12.12
N ALA A 216 10.15 -12.05 -10.81
CA ALA A 216 11.28 -12.80 -10.25
C ALA A 216 11.02 -14.31 -10.27
N PHE A 217 9.75 -14.73 -10.27
CA PHE A 217 9.35 -16.15 -10.17
C PHE A 217 8.55 -16.64 -11.36
N GLU A 218 7.83 -15.75 -12.04
CA GLU A 218 6.95 -16.09 -13.14
C GLU A 218 7.21 -15.27 -14.40
N THR A 219 6.99 -15.90 -15.56
CA THR A 219 7.23 -15.27 -16.87
C THR A 219 5.95 -14.83 -17.58
N LYS A 220 4.78 -15.16 -17.04
CA LYS A 220 3.46 -14.84 -17.59
C LYS A 220 2.51 -14.45 -16.47
N ILE A 221 1.89 -13.29 -16.63
CA ILE A 221 0.82 -12.84 -15.74
C ILE A 221 -0.56 -13.26 -16.28
N THR A 222 -1.44 -13.70 -15.40
CA THR A 222 -2.81 -14.15 -15.68
C THR A 222 -3.84 -13.21 -15.04
N THR A 223 -5.10 -13.29 -15.48
CA THR A 223 -6.19 -12.50 -14.89
C THR A 223 -6.40 -12.80 -13.39
N PRO A 224 -6.46 -14.07 -12.93
CA PRO A 224 -6.56 -14.37 -11.50
C PRO A 224 -5.42 -13.79 -10.67
N GLN A 225 -4.21 -13.68 -11.23
CA GLN A 225 -3.07 -13.03 -10.58
C GLN A 225 -3.27 -11.53 -10.44
N LEU A 226 -3.72 -10.85 -11.49
CA LEU A 226 -4.01 -9.42 -11.41
C LEU A 226 -5.13 -9.13 -10.40
N GLU A 227 -6.16 -9.97 -10.35
CA GLU A 227 -7.25 -9.88 -9.39
C GLU A 227 -6.76 -10.10 -7.95
N ASN A 228 -5.96 -11.14 -7.72
CA ASN A 228 -5.37 -11.42 -6.41
C ASN A 228 -4.46 -10.28 -5.93
N TYR A 229 -3.62 -9.73 -6.81
CA TYR A 229 -2.78 -8.58 -6.45
C TYR A 229 -3.60 -7.34 -6.13
N ALA A 230 -4.62 -7.02 -6.94
CA ALA A 230 -5.51 -5.90 -6.65
C ALA A 230 -6.24 -6.09 -5.31
N TYR A 231 -6.71 -7.31 -5.02
CA TYR A 231 -7.31 -7.67 -3.74
C TYR A 231 -6.35 -7.47 -2.57
N CYS A 232 -5.12 -7.98 -2.65
CA CYS A 232 -4.12 -7.81 -1.59
C CYS A 232 -3.79 -6.32 -1.36
N ILE A 233 -3.69 -5.53 -2.43
CA ILE A 233 -3.45 -4.09 -2.35
C ILE A 233 -4.58 -3.42 -1.57
N THR A 234 -5.84 -3.62 -1.97
CA THR A 234 -6.99 -2.98 -1.32
C THR A 234 -7.27 -3.51 0.09
N THR A 235 -6.79 -4.72 0.39
CA THR A 235 -6.89 -5.30 1.72
C THR A 235 -5.88 -4.68 2.67
N LEU A 236 -4.67 -4.33 2.21
CA LEU A 236 -3.66 -3.63 3.03
C LEU A 236 -3.81 -2.12 3.03
N LEU A 237 -4.35 -1.55 1.95
CA LEU A 237 -4.48 -0.12 1.72
C LEU A 237 -5.96 0.16 1.45
N PRO A 238 -6.79 0.28 2.49
CA PRO A 238 -8.25 0.28 2.36
C PRO A 238 -8.80 1.51 1.63
N HIS A 239 -7.99 2.56 1.47
CA HIS A 239 -8.32 3.76 0.72
C HIS A 239 -7.97 3.68 -0.77
N GLU A 240 -7.31 2.61 -1.20
CA GLU A 240 -7.05 2.37 -2.62
C GLU A 240 -8.28 1.83 -3.34
N ASN A 241 -8.31 2.04 -4.66
CA ASN A 241 -9.37 1.50 -5.52
C ASN A 241 -8.82 0.33 -6.33
N ALA A 242 -9.44 -0.85 -6.22
CA ALA A 242 -9.04 -2.06 -6.94
C ALA A 242 -8.97 -1.84 -8.46
N LEU A 243 -9.89 -1.04 -9.02
CA LEU A 243 -9.95 -0.73 -10.45
C LEU A 243 -8.77 0.11 -10.95
N THR A 244 -8.04 0.79 -10.06
CA THR A 244 -6.77 1.44 -10.39
C THR A 244 -5.73 0.41 -10.82
N TYR A 245 -5.71 -0.74 -10.15
CA TYR A 245 -4.67 -1.76 -10.28
C TYR A 245 -5.03 -2.83 -11.31
N HIS A 246 -6.29 -3.26 -11.32
CA HIS A 246 -6.79 -4.25 -12.27
C HIS A 246 -8.16 -3.87 -12.79
N ILE A 247 -8.28 -3.81 -14.11
CA ILE A 247 -9.55 -3.68 -14.80
C ILE A 247 -9.75 -4.97 -15.61
N PRO A 248 -10.75 -5.80 -15.27
CA PRO A 248 -11.04 -7.02 -16.01
C PRO A 248 -11.24 -6.76 -17.50
N ARG A 249 -11.01 -7.79 -18.31
CA ARG A 249 -11.26 -7.71 -19.74
C ARG A 249 -12.76 -7.52 -19.99
N GLY A 250 -13.13 -6.39 -20.59
CA GLY A 250 -14.50 -6.12 -21.02
C GLY A 250 -14.79 -6.66 -22.43
N PRO A 251 -16.07 -6.67 -22.86
CA PRO A 251 -16.49 -7.15 -24.19
C PRO A 251 -15.79 -6.39 -25.33
N ASN A 252 -15.49 -5.11 -25.12
CA ASN A 252 -14.84 -4.23 -26.11
C ASN A 252 -13.31 -4.14 -25.96
N ARG A 253 -12.70 -4.88 -25.02
CA ARG A 253 -11.25 -4.84 -24.76
C ARG A 253 -10.62 -6.21 -24.98
N ARG A 254 -9.51 -6.23 -25.72
CA ARG A 254 -8.75 -7.47 -25.97
C ARG A 254 -7.91 -7.89 -24.76
N ASN A 255 -7.38 -6.92 -24.01
CA ASN A 255 -6.48 -7.14 -22.88
C ASN A 255 -7.06 -6.52 -21.59
N PRO A 256 -6.69 -7.04 -20.41
CA PRO A 256 -7.02 -6.39 -19.14
C PRO A 256 -6.36 -5.00 -19.05
N GLY A 257 -6.96 -4.13 -18.24
CA GLY A 257 -6.44 -2.79 -17.93
C GLY A 257 -5.89 -2.70 -16.51
N GLY A 258 -5.64 -1.47 -16.07
CA GLY A 258 -5.07 -1.17 -14.75
C GLY A 258 -3.55 -1.03 -14.75
N SER A 259 -3.01 -0.49 -13.66
CA SER A 259 -1.58 -0.19 -13.55
C SER A 259 -0.72 -1.45 -13.55
N LEU A 260 -1.16 -2.55 -12.94
CA LEU A 260 -0.39 -3.80 -12.82
C LEU A 260 -0.08 -4.40 -14.19
N TYR A 261 -1.11 -4.61 -15.02
CA TYR A 261 -0.91 -5.15 -16.36
C TYR A 261 -0.07 -4.21 -17.24
N SER A 262 -0.35 -2.91 -17.18
CA SER A 262 0.40 -1.91 -17.94
C SER A 262 1.89 -1.92 -17.58
N ARG A 263 2.21 -2.00 -16.29
CA ARG A 263 3.59 -2.08 -15.80
C ARG A 263 4.28 -3.37 -16.24
N TYR A 264 3.61 -4.51 -16.12
CA TYR A 264 4.15 -5.81 -16.56
C TYR A 264 4.51 -5.81 -18.04
N ILE A 265 3.63 -5.29 -18.92
CA ILE A 265 3.91 -5.20 -20.35
C ILE A 265 5.08 -4.27 -20.63
N ASN A 266 5.09 -3.07 -20.05
CA ASN A 266 6.17 -2.10 -20.24
C ASN A 266 7.52 -2.67 -19.80
N GLN A 267 7.56 -3.35 -18.66
CA GLN A 267 8.78 -3.96 -18.15
C GLN A 267 9.27 -5.12 -19.01
N LYS A 268 8.35 -5.94 -19.54
CA LYS A 268 8.70 -7.00 -20.50
C LYS A 268 9.27 -6.44 -21.79
N ILE A 269 8.72 -5.33 -22.31
CA ILE A 269 9.26 -4.64 -23.48
C ILE A 269 10.66 -4.10 -23.19
N SER A 270 10.84 -3.41 -22.06
CA SER A 270 12.14 -2.85 -21.66
C SER A 270 13.22 -3.93 -21.49
N LYS A 271 12.91 -5.06 -20.83
CA LYS A 271 13.85 -6.18 -20.68
C LYS A 271 14.26 -6.77 -22.02
N LYS A 272 13.32 -6.91 -22.97
CA LYS A 272 13.63 -7.37 -24.34
C LYS A 272 14.50 -6.38 -25.10
N ALA A 273 14.22 -5.09 -25.01
CA ALA A 273 15.02 -4.05 -25.66
C ALA A 273 16.47 -4.05 -25.15
N LEU A 274 16.67 -4.20 -23.83
CA LEU A 274 18.00 -4.31 -23.22
C LEU A 274 18.76 -5.56 -23.69
N ALA A 275 18.09 -6.72 -23.79
CA ALA A 275 18.72 -7.94 -24.29
C ALA A 275 19.19 -7.81 -25.74
N ILE A 276 18.39 -7.15 -26.59
CA ILE A 276 18.75 -6.89 -27.99
C ILE A 276 19.91 -5.90 -28.08
N GLY A 277 19.87 -4.80 -27.32
CA GLY A 277 20.95 -3.81 -27.29
C GLY A 277 22.30 -4.39 -26.87
N ASN A 278 22.32 -5.26 -25.85
CA ASN A 278 23.53 -5.93 -25.39
C ASN A 278 24.07 -6.97 -26.39
N SER A 279 23.22 -7.52 -27.26
CA SER A 279 23.65 -8.47 -28.31
C SER A 279 24.22 -7.79 -29.57
N ILE A 280 24.11 -6.47 -29.68
CA ILE A 280 24.53 -5.68 -30.86
C ILE A 280 25.82 -4.87 -30.59
N ALA A 281 26.28 -4.79 -29.34
CA ALA A 281 27.56 -4.16 -29.01
C ALA A 281 28.73 -5.07 -29.41
N PRO A 282 29.63 -4.66 -30.33
CA PRO A 282 30.84 -5.42 -30.62
C PRO A 282 31.83 -5.32 -29.45
N PRO A 283 32.74 -6.32 -29.29
CA PRO A 283 33.80 -6.30 -28.29
C PRO A 283 34.81 -5.18 -28.51
#